data_AF-A0A8B9CEW2-F1
#
_entry.id   AF-A0A8B9CEW2-F1
#
_cell.length_a   1.000
_cell.length_b   1.000
_cell.length_c   1.000
_cell.angle_alpha   90.00
_cell.angle_beta   90.00
_cell.angle_gamma   90.00
#
_symmetry.space_group_name_H-M   'P 1'
#
loop_
_entity.id
_entity.type
_entity.pdbx_description
1 polymer ?
#
loop_
_entity_poly.entity_id
_entity_poly.type
_entity_poly.pdbx_seq_one_letter_code
_entity_poly.pdbx_strand_id
1 'polypeptide(L)'
;MPSEGEADGCGPERAPTFVQPHPSTFSPPSCLARSSCDRRLEAERRMLEKIQKMLVVRSPTVRELLAEALGMYILMVFGLSTVAQVVLGRGEFGQYLSINLGFGIGVTLGIHAAGGISAQRCTELPSIKTKLGTGNQVPRVVWRKRLQRRTVEKGGPRLATRGIGSRWCTRGSAQVLAGGTAGAHLNAAITITHCILGNLPWRKLPAYLLGQFLGSFLAAATVFGTYYDTLYDYTKGNFTVTGPTATASIFSTYPHPCTSLLGGFFAEFMATVMLLLGILVIHDEKNNGALKGTQALLTGILVLGIGLGMGMNTGYAINPSRDLPPRIFTAIAGWGVDVFTAGNYWWWIPVTAPTLGSLVGSLIYKLVIDFHNQSVPESGNEKGQPAIETSTL
;
A
#
# COMPACT_ATOMS: atom_id res chain seq x y z
N MET A 1 -13.51 -8.29 60.47
CA MET A 1 -13.52 -7.29 61.56
C MET A 1 -13.86 -8.04 62.84
N PRO A 2 -13.20 -7.79 63.99
CA PRO A 2 -12.44 -6.59 64.42
C PRO A 2 -10.91 -6.91 64.63
N SER A 3 -9.90 -6.03 64.51
CA SER A 3 -9.47 -4.81 65.29
C SER A 3 -9.45 -5.06 66.80
N GLU A 4 -8.48 -4.76 67.66
CA GLU A 4 -7.11 -4.20 67.80
C GLU A 4 -6.68 -4.77 69.19
N GLY A 5 -5.46 -4.82 69.71
CA GLY A 5 -4.13 -4.31 69.38
C GLY A 5 -3.22 -4.65 70.59
N GLU A 6 -1.93 -4.34 70.52
CA GLU A 6 -1.18 -3.88 71.70
C GLU A 6 0.10 -3.19 71.23
N ALA A 7 0.33 -2.00 71.78
CA ALA A 7 1.49 -1.16 71.55
C ALA A 7 2.45 -1.32 72.73
N ASP A 8 3.75 -1.29 72.48
CA ASP A 8 4.70 -0.64 73.39
C ASP A 8 5.98 -0.26 72.63
N GLY A 9 6.43 0.97 72.88
CA GLY A 9 7.43 1.65 72.08
C GLY A 9 8.76 1.92 72.78
N CYS A 10 9.55 2.72 72.04
CA CYS A 10 10.71 3.53 72.44
C CYS A 10 12.12 2.90 72.51
N GLY A 11 12.90 3.19 71.47
CA GLY A 11 14.18 3.92 71.66
C GLY A 11 15.48 3.15 71.37
N PRO A 12 16.55 3.84 70.92
CA PRO A 12 17.36 3.42 69.77
C PRO A 12 18.83 3.09 70.12
N GLU A 13 19.56 2.34 69.27
CA GLU A 13 20.94 2.68 68.89
C GLU A 13 21.58 1.78 67.79
N ARG A 14 22.18 2.49 66.82
CA ARG A 14 23.34 2.17 65.94
C ARG A 14 23.26 1.07 64.86
N ALA A 15 23.43 1.56 63.64
CA ALA A 15 23.68 0.82 62.41
C ALA A 15 25.06 0.12 62.39
N PRO A 16 25.18 -1.05 61.74
CA PRO A 16 26.44 -1.56 61.27
C PRO A 16 26.59 -1.46 59.73
N THR A 17 27.79 -1.06 59.36
CA THR A 17 28.38 -0.87 58.02
C THR A 17 28.31 -2.09 57.10
N PHE A 18 27.93 -1.83 55.83
CA PHE A 18 27.94 -2.78 54.73
C PHE A 18 29.37 -2.95 54.17
N VAL A 19 29.97 -4.12 54.39
CA VAL A 19 31.27 -4.51 53.82
C VAL A 19 31.03 -5.13 52.44
N GLN A 20 31.62 -4.55 51.38
CA GLN A 20 31.61 -5.13 50.04
C GLN A 20 32.69 -6.22 49.90
N PRO A 21 32.40 -7.40 49.32
CA PRO A 21 33.41 -8.39 48.99
C PRO A 21 34.03 -8.17 47.59
N HIS A 22 35.33 -8.44 47.51
CA HIS A 22 36.25 -8.28 46.37
C HIS A 22 35.91 -9.11 45.12
N PRO A 23 36.40 -8.71 43.92
CA PRO A 23 36.14 -9.40 42.66
C PRO A 23 37.04 -10.63 42.51
N SER A 24 36.46 -11.82 42.54
CA SER A 24 37.11 -13.05 42.09
C SER A 24 37.01 -13.17 40.56
N THR A 25 38.17 -13.41 39.96
CA THR A 25 38.42 -13.55 38.52
C THR A 25 37.72 -14.79 37.95
N PHE A 26 36.56 -14.59 37.33
CA PHE A 26 35.92 -15.62 36.51
C PHE A 26 36.60 -15.64 35.13
N SER A 27 37.54 -16.56 34.94
CA SER A 27 38.02 -16.91 33.60
C SER A 27 36.94 -17.73 32.90
N PRO A 28 36.51 -17.40 31.67
CA PRO A 28 35.52 -18.22 30.98
C PRO A 28 36.16 -19.56 30.59
N PRO A 29 35.50 -20.70 30.83
CA PRO A 29 36.02 -21.98 30.36
C PRO A 29 36.00 -22.01 28.82
N SER A 30 37.09 -22.57 28.32
CA SER A 30 37.44 -22.79 26.94
C SER A 30 36.37 -23.53 26.13
N CYS A 31 36.34 -23.16 24.84
CA CYS A 31 35.58 -23.72 23.74
C CYS A 31 35.74 -25.24 23.56
N LEU A 32 35.08 -26.11 24.33
CA LEU A 32 35.06 -27.56 24.02
C LEU A 32 33.76 -28.24 24.47
N ALA A 33 32.72 -28.11 23.63
CA ALA A 33 31.71 -29.15 23.32
C ALA A 33 30.48 -28.50 22.65
N ARG A 34 30.58 -28.09 21.38
CA ARG A 34 29.37 -27.84 20.59
C ARG A 34 28.57 -29.13 20.53
N SER A 35 27.34 -29.09 21.00
CA SER A 35 26.46 -30.25 21.04
C SER A 35 26.21 -30.76 19.61
N SER A 36 25.89 -32.04 19.44
CA SER A 36 25.47 -32.56 18.14
C SER A 36 24.23 -31.82 17.60
N CYS A 37 23.42 -31.24 18.49
CA CYS A 37 22.27 -30.39 18.18
C CYS A 37 22.70 -29.07 17.52
N ASP A 38 23.73 -28.40 18.04
CA ASP A 38 24.26 -27.15 17.47
C ASP A 38 24.82 -27.35 16.05
N ARG A 39 25.49 -28.48 15.80
CA ARG A 39 26.00 -28.81 14.46
C ARG A 39 24.88 -29.07 13.45
N ARG A 40 23.77 -29.69 13.88
CA ARG A 40 22.59 -29.94 13.04
C ARG A 40 21.84 -28.64 12.74
N LEU A 41 21.61 -27.80 13.74
CA LEU A 41 21.01 -26.46 13.58
C LEU A 41 21.85 -25.54 12.67
N GLU A 42 23.18 -25.59 12.77
CA GLU A 42 24.06 -24.85 11.87
C GLU A 42 24.05 -25.39 10.44
N ALA A 43 23.95 -26.71 10.26
CA ALA A 43 23.81 -27.32 8.95
C ALA A 43 22.48 -26.96 8.29
N GLU A 44 21.39 -26.97 9.07
CA GLU A 44 20.06 -26.52 8.64
C GLU A 44 20.06 -25.04 8.28
N ARG A 45 20.64 -24.15 9.11
CA ARG A 45 20.80 -22.72 8.77
C ARG A 45 21.60 -22.52 7.48
N ARG A 46 22.71 -23.22 7.29
CA ARG A 46 23.52 -23.14 6.06
C ARG A 46 22.77 -23.66 4.83
N MET A 47 21.98 -24.72 4.99
CA MET A 47 21.13 -25.25 3.93
C MET A 47 20.03 -24.25 3.57
N LEU A 48 19.34 -23.69 4.57
CA LEU A 48 18.33 -22.65 4.38
C LEU A 48 18.91 -21.39 3.74
N GLU A 49 20.11 -20.94 4.13
CA GLU A 49 20.78 -19.80 3.51
C GLU A 49 21.15 -20.07 2.04
N LYS A 50 21.59 -21.28 1.71
CA LYS A 50 21.85 -21.69 0.33
C LYS A 50 20.56 -21.70 -0.49
N ILE A 51 19.51 -22.31 0.03
CA ILE A 51 18.18 -22.34 -0.59
C ILE A 51 17.65 -20.91 -0.78
N GLN A 52 17.76 -20.06 0.25
CA GLN A 52 17.37 -18.66 0.18
C GLN A 52 18.14 -17.91 -0.90
N LYS A 53 19.48 -18.05 -0.97
CA LYS A 53 20.28 -17.40 -2.01
C LYS A 53 19.95 -17.88 -3.43
N MET A 54 19.48 -19.12 -3.59
CA MET A 54 19.01 -19.64 -4.87
C MET A 54 17.61 -19.13 -5.24
N LEU A 55 16.70 -19.04 -4.27
CA LEU A 55 15.30 -18.67 -4.49
C LEU A 55 15.06 -17.15 -4.49
N VAL A 56 15.96 -16.34 -3.94
CA VAL A 56 15.81 -14.88 -3.91
C VAL A 56 15.88 -14.31 -5.32
N VAL A 57 14.74 -13.77 -5.77
CA VAL A 57 14.62 -13.03 -7.02
C VAL A 57 15.47 -11.76 -6.93
N ARG A 58 16.47 -11.67 -7.80
CA ARG A 58 17.40 -10.52 -7.84
C ARG A 58 16.81 -9.31 -8.56
N SER A 59 15.92 -9.51 -9.52
CA SER A 59 15.32 -8.41 -10.28
C SER A 59 14.28 -7.67 -9.43
N PRO A 60 14.46 -6.36 -9.17
CA PRO A 60 13.53 -5.59 -8.35
C PRO A 60 12.14 -5.52 -8.99
N THR A 61 12.06 -5.41 -10.32
CA THR A 61 10.80 -5.35 -11.06
C THR A 61 10.03 -6.67 -10.98
N VAL A 62 10.72 -7.81 -11.05
CA VAL A 62 10.07 -9.12 -10.91
C VAL A 62 9.57 -9.31 -9.49
N ARG A 63 10.33 -8.83 -8.49
CA ARG A 63 9.91 -8.88 -7.10
C ARG A 63 8.67 -8.02 -6.83
N GLU A 64 8.60 -6.81 -7.38
CA GLU A 64 7.41 -5.96 -7.36
C GLU A 64 6.22 -6.63 -8.05
N LEU A 65 6.42 -7.22 -9.23
CA LEU A 65 5.39 -7.98 -9.96
C LEU A 65 4.84 -9.13 -9.11
N LEU A 66 5.70 -9.93 -8.50
CA LEU A 66 5.29 -11.07 -7.66
C LEU A 66 4.55 -10.61 -6.40
N ALA A 67 4.98 -9.50 -5.80
CA ALA A 67 4.29 -8.93 -4.64
C ALA A 67 2.90 -8.40 -5.02
N GLU A 68 2.78 -7.68 -6.13
CA GLU A 68 1.48 -7.23 -6.67
C GLU A 68 0.57 -8.41 -7.03
N ALA A 69 1.13 -9.48 -7.61
CA ALA A 69 0.39 -10.70 -7.92
C ALA A 69 -0.11 -11.40 -6.65
N LEU A 70 0.74 -11.58 -5.64
CA LEU A 70 0.38 -12.23 -4.39
C LEU A 70 -0.66 -11.41 -3.62
N GLY A 71 -0.46 -10.09 -3.50
CA GLY A 71 -1.39 -9.21 -2.79
C GLY A 71 -2.75 -9.17 -3.48
N MET A 72 -2.78 -9.09 -4.81
CA MET A 72 -4.03 -9.11 -5.57
C MET A 72 -4.70 -10.48 -5.49
N TYR A 73 -3.94 -11.57 -5.51
CA TYR A 73 -4.46 -12.91 -5.34
C TYR A 73 -5.15 -13.07 -3.98
N ILE A 74 -4.50 -12.65 -2.89
CA ILE A 74 -5.08 -12.72 -1.54
C ILE A 74 -6.37 -11.89 -1.46
N LEU A 75 -6.34 -10.64 -1.94
CA LEU A 75 -7.52 -9.77 -1.97
C LEU A 75 -8.69 -10.45 -2.67
N MET A 76 -8.44 -10.98 -3.87
CA MET A 76 -9.48 -11.57 -4.71
C MET A 76 -9.96 -12.92 -4.19
N VAL A 77 -9.11 -13.79 -3.65
CA VAL A 77 -9.58 -15.05 -3.06
C VAL A 77 -10.57 -14.77 -1.93
N PHE A 78 -10.26 -13.85 -1.01
CA PHE A 78 -11.18 -13.51 0.07
C PHE A 78 -12.46 -12.84 -0.45
N GLY A 79 -12.34 -11.86 -1.34
CA GLY A 79 -13.49 -11.13 -1.88
C GLY A 79 -14.42 -12.02 -2.72
N LEU A 80 -13.88 -12.78 -3.67
CA LEU A 80 -14.69 -13.65 -4.54
C LEU A 80 -15.29 -14.84 -3.78
N SER A 81 -14.59 -15.39 -2.78
CA SER A 81 -15.13 -16.51 -1.98
C SER A 81 -16.33 -16.09 -1.14
N THR A 82 -16.32 -14.89 -0.55
CA THR A 82 -17.50 -14.41 0.19
C THR A 82 -18.68 -14.16 -0.74
N VAL A 83 -18.46 -13.61 -1.95
CA VAL A 83 -19.54 -13.49 -2.94
C VAL A 83 -20.07 -14.86 -3.36
N ALA A 84 -19.19 -15.84 -3.62
CA ALA A 84 -19.58 -17.21 -3.95
C ALA A 84 -20.45 -17.83 -2.85
N GLN A 85 -20.08 -17.67 -1.58
CA GLN A 85 -20.87 -18.16 -0.44
C GLN A 85 -22.26 -17.53 -0.39
N VAL A 86 -22.37 -16.21 -0.57
CA VAL A 86 -23.68 -15.53 -0.53
C VAL A 86 -24.56 -15.96 -1.68
N VAL A 87 -24.02 -15.99 -2.91
CA VAL A 87 -24.79 -16.32 -4.12
C VAL A 87 -25.19 -17.79 -4.13
N LEU A 88 -24.23 -18.70 -3.99
CA LEU A 88 -24.47 -20.15 -4.08
C LEU A 88 -25.23 -20.67 -2.85
N GLY A 89 -24.97 -20.08 -1.68
CA GLY A 89 -25.69 -20.36 -0.45
C GLY A 89 -27.08 -19.73 -0.36
N ARG A 90 -27.52 -18.98 -1.37
CA ARG A 90 -28.82 -18.27 -1.40
C ARG A 90 -29.07 -17.39 -0.16
N GLY A 91 -28.00 -16.81 0.39
CA GLY A 91 -28.05 -15.98 1.60
C GLY A 91 -27.97 -16.74 2.94
N GLU A 92 -27.97 -18.07 2.96
CA GLU A 92 -27.89 -18.86 4.20
C GLU A 92 -26.51 -18.75 4.86
N PHE A 93 -25.45 -18.74 4.06
CA PHE A 93 -24.06 -18.74 4.53
C PHE A 93 -23.41 -17.34 4.51
N GLY A 94 -24.16 -16.30 4.21
CA GLY A 94 -23.67 -14.92 4.26
C GLY A 94 -24.65 -13.88 3.69
N GLN A 95 -24.37 -12.62 3.99
CA GLN A 95 -25.17 -11.48 3.52
C GLN A 95 -24.28 -10.42 2.84
N TYR A 96 -24.89 -9.35 2.32
CA TYR A 96 -24.17 -8.22 1.72
C TYR A 96 -23.05 -7.70 2.64
N LEU A 97 -23.28 -7.60 3.95
CA LEU A 97 -22.25 -7.23 4.92
C LEU A 97 -21.02 -8.15 4.90
N SER A 98 -21.22 -9.47 4.77
CA SER A 98 -20.12 -10.45 4.73
C SER A 98 -19.26 -10.33 3.48
N ILE A 99 -19.86 -9.93 2.34
CA ILE A 99 -19.12 -9.63 1.11
C ILE A 99 -18.17 -8.46 1.36
N ASN A 100 -18.70 -7.35 1.88
CA ASN A 100 -17.92 -6.14 2.11
C ASN A 100 -16.82 -6.38 3.17
N LEU A 101 -17.12 -7.17 4.21
CA LEU A 101 -16.13 -7.56 5.21
C LEU A 101 -15.00 -8.41 4.59
N GLY A 102 -15.35 -9.38 3.74
CA GLY A 102 -14.37 -10.19 3.01
C GLY A 102 -13.44 -9.36 2.14
N PHE A 103 -13.98 -8.39 1.39
CA PHE A 103 -13.16 -7.46 0.60
C PHE A 103 -12.28 -6.56 1.48
N GLY A 104 -12.79 -6.03 2.59
CA GLY A 104 -12.00 -5.21 3.51
C GLY A 104 -10.84 -5.97 4.17
N ILE A 105 -11.09 -7.21 4.61
CA ILE A 105 -10.06 -8.12 5.14
C ILE A 105 -9.05 -8.49 4.05
N GLY A 106 -9.53 -8.84 2.86
CA GLY A 106 -8.68 -9.17 1.71
C GLY A 106 -7.74 -8.03 1.32
N VAL A 107 -8.24 -6.79 1.30
CA VAL A 107 -7.41 -5.59 1.07
C VAL A 107 -6.36 -5.42 2.15
N THR A 108 -6.74 -5.55 3.42
CA THR A 108 -5.82 -5.42 4.56
C THR A 108 -4.67 -6.43 4.47
N LEU A 109 -5.00 -7.71 4.26
CA LEU A 109 -4.02 -8.79 4.14
C LEU A 109 -3.18 -8.68 2.87
N GLY A 110 -3.80 -8.29 1.75
CA GLY A 110 -3.10 -8.07 0.48
C GLY A 110 -2.05 -6.97 0.60
N ILE A 111 -2.41 -5.82 1.20
CA ILE A 111 -1.46 -4.72 1.45
C ILE A 111 -0.36 -5.17 2.39
N HIS A 112 -0.69 -5.92 3.44
CA HIS A 112 0.32 -6.42 4.39
C HIS A 112 1.30 -7.39 3.71
N ALA A 113 0.82 -8.28 2.84
CA ALA A 113 1.64 -9.25 2.11
C ALA A 113 2.57 -8.59 1.07
N ALA A 114 2.10 -7.55 0.38
CA ALA A 114 2.84 -6.91 -0.72
C ALA A 114 3.63 -5.66 -0.30
N GLY A 115 3.21 -4.98 0.77
CA GLY A 115 3.63 -3.62 1.12
C GLY A 115 5.13 -3.48 1.35
N GLY A 116 5.72 -4.41 2.12
CA GLY A 116 7.15 -4.36 2.44
C GLY A 116 8.08 -4.64 1.26
N ILE A 117 7.56 -5.23 0.18
CA ILE A 117 8.35 -5.68 -0.97
C ILE A 117 8.29 -4.65 -2.10
N SER A 118 7.09 -4.15 -2.39
CA SER A 118 6.87 -3.19 -3.47
C SER A 118 7.27 -1.75 -3.09
N ALA A 119 7.47 -1.45 -1.80
CA ALA A 119 7.80 -0.10 -1.32
C ALA A 119 9.30 0.24 -1.42
N GLN A 120 10.16 -0.76 -1.62
CA GLN A 120 11.60 -0.69 -1.31
C GLN A 120 12.45 0.21 -2.22
N ARG A 121 11.89 1.11 -3.06
CA ARG A 121 12.72 1.87 -4.00
C ARG A 121 12.24 3.25 -4.47
N CYS A 122 11.32 3.91 -3.78
CA CYS A 122 10.99 5.31 -4.10
C CYS A 122 11.95 6.34 -3.46
N THR A 123 12.90 5.93 -2.63
CA THR A 123 13.77 6.82 -1.85
C THR A 123 15.09 7.24 -2.52
N GLU A 124 15.42 6.74 -3.71
CA GLU A 124 16.67 7.11 -4.41
C GLU A 124 16.41 7.78 -5.76
N LEU A 125 15.81 8.98 -5.73
CA LEU A 125 16.17 9.97 -6.74
C LEU A 125 17.52 10.56 -6.32
N PRO A 126 18.60 10.45 -7.13
CA PRO A 126 19.84 11.11 -6.82
C PRO A 126 19.57 12.61 -6.78
N SER A 127 19.53 13.17 -5.57
CA SER A 127 19.58 14.60 -5.37
C SER A 127 20.84 15.08 -6.09
N ILE A 128 20.66 15.77 -7.21
CA ILE A 128 21.71 16.55 -7.86
C ILE A 128 22.09 17.59 -6.81
N LYS A 129 23.06 17.24 -5.95
CA LYS A 129 23.80 18.19 -5.15
C LYS A 129 24.56 19.04 -6.15
N THR A 130 23.94 20.11 -6.63
CA THR A 130 24.67 21.26 -7.11
C THR A 130 25.58 21.68 -5.96
N LYS A 131 26.86 21.28 -6.04
CA LYS A 131 27.92 21.81 -5.21
C LYS A 131 28.01 23.31 -5.50
N LEU A 132 27.20 24.12 -4.83
CA LEU A 132 27.59 25.48 -4.51
C LEU A 132 28.64 25.35 -3.42
N GLY A 133 29.91 25.30 -3.84
CA GLY A 133 31.04 25.42 -2.92
C GLY A 133 31.12 26.85 -2.41
N THR A 134 30.80 27.03 -1.13
CA THR A 134 31.33 28.13 -0.33
C THR A 134 32.74 27.77 0.10
N GLY A 135 33.69 28.69 -0.07
CA GLY A 135 35.05 28.51 0.42
C GLY A 135 36.08 29.23 -0.45
N ASN A 136 36.32 30.51 -0.09
CA ASN A 136 37.55 31.23 -0.37
C ASN A 136 38.77 30.31 -0.33
N GLN A 137 39.62 30.40 -1.35
CA GLN A 137 41.09 30.33 -1.29
C GLN A 137 41.56 30.67 -2.71
N VAL A 138 42.04 31.91 -2.90
CA VAL A 138 42.68 32.39 -4.12
C VAL A 138 44.13 31.93 -4.10
N PRO A 139 44.64 31.33 -5.20
CA PRO A 139 46.01 31.63 -5.62
C PRO A 139 46.04 32.20 -7.03
N ARG A 140 46.67 33.37 -7.15
CA ARG A 140 47.04 34.02 -8.41
C ARG A 140 48.08 33.18 -9.13
N VAL A 141 47.79 32.74 -10.36
CA VAL A 141 48.80 32.44 -11.37
C VAL A 141 48.35 33.04 -12.71
N VAL A 142 49.33 33.55 -13.43
CA VAL A 142 49.27 34.72 -14.31
C VAL A 142 49.73 34.30 -15.73
N TRP A 143 49.13 34.94 -16.76
CA TRP A 143 49.36 34.82 -18.22
C TRP A 143 48.82 33.54 -18.90
N ARG A 144 48.19 33.55 -20.09
CA ARG A 144 48.38 34.41 -21.27
C ARG A 144 47.16 34.35 -22.22
N LYS A 145 46.95 35.47 -22.92
CA LYS A 145 45.91 35.77 -23.93
C LYS A 145 45.97 34.87 -25.18
N ARG A 146 44.80 34.55 -25.75
CA ARG A 146 44.54 34.42 -27.21
C ARG A 146 43.03 34.66 -27.45
N LEU A 147 42.57 35.91 -27.63
CA LEU A 147 42.23 36.55 -28.92
C LEU A 147 41.33 35.69 -29.84
N GLN A 148 40.02 36.02 -29.95
CA GLN A 148 39.35 36.90 -30.96
C GLN A 148 38.73 36.04 -32.09
N ARG A 149 37.53 36.23 -32.68
CA ARG A 149 36.42 37.21 -32.80
C ARG A 149 35.18 36.37 -33.25
N ARG A 150 33.90 36.76 -33.06
CA ARG A 150 33.17 37.80 -33.81
C ARG A 150 31.77 38.07 -33.19
N THR A 151 31.46 39.39 -33.05
CA THR A 151 30.18 40.12 -33.26
C THR A 151 28.88 39.59 -32.63
N VAL A 152 28.29 40.21 -31.59
CA VAL A 152 27.44 41.44 -31.60
C VAL A 152 26.27 41.38 -32.58
N GLU A 153 25.05 41.14 -32.09
CA GLU A 153 23.88 42.02 -32.31
C GLU A 153 22.68 41.72 -31.39
N LYS A 154 22.24 42.80 -30.71
CA LYS A 154 20.87 43.27 -30.42
C LYS A 154 19.91 42.44 -29.55
N GLY A 155 19.42 43.14 -28.52
CA GLY A 155 18.42 42.69 -27.57
C GLY A 155 16.97 42.72 -28.09
N GLY A 156 16.15 42.00 -27.33
CA GLY A 156 14.70 41.93 -27.40
C GLY A 156 14.23 40.85 -26.41
N PRO A 157 13.27 41.11 -25.51
CA PRO A 157 12.88 40.16 -24.49
C PRO A 157 12.12 39.01 -25.14
N ARG A 158 12.77 37.86 -25.29
CA ARG A 158 12.04 36.63 -25.64
C ARG A 158 11.27 36.21 -24.41
N LEU A 159 9.95 36.38 -24.50
CA LEU A 159 8.94 35.75 -23.65
C LEU A 159 9.22 34.24 -23.64
N ALA A 160 9.99 33.78 -22.64
CA ALA A 160 10.15 32.37 -22.40
C ALA A 160 8.83 31.89 -21.82
N THR A 161 8.03 31.23 -22.64
CA THR A 161 6.97 30.31 -22.25
C THR A 161 7.59 29.19 -21.42
N ARG A 162 7.93 29.50 -20.17
CA ARG A 162 8.27 28.52 -19.14
C ARG A 162 6.95 27.86 -18.73
N GLY A 163 6.75 26.67 -19.28
CA GLY A 163 5.61 25.81 -18.96
C GLY A 163 5.44 25.68 -17.44
N ILE A 164 4.22 25.93 -17.02
CA ILE A 164 3.74 25.82 -15.63
C ILE A 164 3.77 24.35 -15.13
N GLY A 165 4.09 23.37 -15.99
CA GLY A 165 4.02 21.93 -15.67
C GLY A 165 5.19 21.33 -14.88
N SER A 166 6.38 21.94 -14.84
CA SER A 166 7.58 21.27 -14.31
C SER A 166 7.94 21.59 -12.86
N ARG A 167 7.18 22.48 -12.18
CA ARG A 167 7.44 22.86 -10.77
C ARG A 167 6.56 22.13 -9.76
N TRP A 168 5.54 21.40 -10.22
CA TRP A 168 4.61 20.64 -9.39
C TRP A 168 5.16 19.30 -8.87
N CYS A 169 6.31 18.84 -9.36
CA CYS A 169 6.72 17.43 -9.20
C CYS A 169 7.87 17.13 -8.22
N THR A 170 8.67 18.09 -7.74
CA THR A 170 10.03 17.71 -7.28
C THR A 170 10.37 17.80 -5.80
N ARG A 171 9.49 18.22 -4.87
CA ARG A 171 9.91 18.29 -3.45
C ARG A 171 8.91 17.87 -2.37
N GLY A 172 7.60 17.89 -2.61
CA GLY A 172 6.61 17.55 -1.57
C GLY A 172 6.11 16.11 -1.57
N SER A 173 6.24 15.40 -2.70
CA SER A 173 5.60 14.09 -2.95
C SER A 173 6.45 12.88 -2.55
N ALA A 174 7.76 13.08 -2.41
CA ALA A 174 8.70 12.00 -2.13
C ALA A 174 8.71 11.57 -0.64
N GLN A 175 8.23 12.42 0.27
CA GLN A 175 8.26 12.17 1.72
C GLN A 175 6.99 11.53 2.29
N VAL A 176 5.86 11.56 1.57
CA VAL A 176 4.61 10.88 1.96
C VAL A 176 4.70 9.34 1.82
N LEU A 177 5.85 8.81 1.40
CA LEU A 177 6.06 7.42 1.02
C LEU A 177 6.94 6.63 2.01
N ALA A 178 7.21 7.16 3.21
CA ALA A 178 8.16 6.59 4.16
C ALA A 178 7.59 5.47 5.07
N GLY A 179 6.29 5.18 5.01
CA GLY A 179 5.68 4.02 5.65
C GLY A 179 5.96 2.74 4.86
N GLY A 180 6.47 1.68 5.51
CA GLY A 180 6.79 0.37 4.90
C GLY A 180 5.64 -0.41 4.24
N THR A 181 4.51 0.25 4.00
CA THR A 181 3.27 -0.21 3.35
C THR A 181 3.08 0.44 1.96
N ALA A 182 3.83 1.50 1.62
CA ALA A 182 3.63 2.35 0.42
C ALA A 182 3.93 1.69 -0.94
N GLY A 183 4.11 0.37 -0.98
CA GLY A 183 4.45 -0.40 -2.16
C GLY A 183 3.29 -1.09 -2.84
N ALA A 184 2.31 -1.53 -2.06
CA ALA A 184 1.24 -2.39 -2.54
C ALA A 184 0.16 -1.55 -3.21
N HIS A 185 0.21 -1.43 -4.54
CA HIS A 185 -0.83 -0.70 -5.26
C HIS A 185 -2.11 -1.54 -5.35
N LEU A 186 -1.97 -2.82 -5.72
CA LEU A 186 -3.04 -3.82 -5.85
C LEU A 186 -4.22 -3.33 -6.71
N ASN A 187 -4.02 -2.28 -7.49
CA ASN A 187 -5.05 -1.58 -8.23
C ASN A 187 -4.44 -0.86 -9.44
N ALA A 188 -4.92 -1.22 -10.62
CA ALA A 188 -4.45 -0.64 -11.88
C ALA A 188 -4.73 0.87 -11.96
N ALA A 189 -5.87 1.34 -11.47
CA ALA A 189 -6.22 2.76 -11.48
C ALA A 189 -5.23 3.58 -10.62
N ILE A 190 -4.91 3.08 -9.41
CA ILE A 190 -3.92 3.71 -8.52
C ILE A 190 -2.54 3.70 -9.17
N THR A 191 -2.14 2.59 -9.79
CA THR A 191 -0.84 2.46 -10.46
C THR A 191 -0.71 3.43 -11.63
N ILE A 192 -1.74 3.56 -12.46
CA ILE A 192 -1.78 4.50 -13.58
C ILE A 192 -1.70 5.94 -13.07
N THR A 193 -2.47 6.27 -12.03
CA THR A 193 -2.43 7.60 -11.39
C THR A 193 -1.04 7.92 -10.84
N HIS A 194 -0.38 6.97 -10.17
CA HIS A 194 0.99 7.15 -9.69
C HIS A 194 2.00 7.36 -10.83
N CYS A 195 1.81 6.74 -12.00
CA CYS A 195 2.61 7.02 -13.19
C CYS A 195 2.37 8.44 -13.73
N ILE A 196 1.12 8.87 -13.81
CA ILE A 196 0.74 10.21 -14.29
C ILE A 196 1.29 11.30 -13.37
N LEU A 197 1.25 11.09 -12.04
CA LEU A 197 1.78 12.02 -11.06
C LEU A 197 3.31 12.02 -10.95
N GLY A 198 4.00 11.10 -11.64
CA GLY A 198 5.46 10.98 -11.61
C GLY A 198 6.03 10.23 -10.39
N ASN A 199 5.17 9.60 -9.59
CA ASN A 199 5.57 8.82 -8.41
C ASN A 199 6.07 7.41 -8.76
N LEU A 200 5.65 6.87 -9.91
CA LEU A 200 6.11 5.57 -10.42
C LEU A 200 6.62 5.72 -11.87
N PRO A 201 7.84 5.25 -12.21
CA PRO A 201 8.33 5.33 -13.57
C PRO A 201 7.49 4.47 -14.51
N TRP A 202 7.10 5.01 -15.67
CA TRP A 202 6.27 4.35 -16.68
C TRP A 202 6.77 2.98 -17.13
N ARG A 203 8.09 2.72 -17.07
CA ARG A 203 8.67 1.41 -17.39
C ARG A 203 8.22 0.28 -16.46
N LYS A 204 7.81 0.61 -15.22
CA LYS A 204 7.31 -0.36 -14.24
C LYS A 204 5.82 -0.64 -14.39
N LEU A 205 5.08 0.24 -15.05
CA LEU A 205 3.62 0.10 -15.21
C LEU A 205 3.22 -1.28 -15.77
N PRO A 206 3.85 -1.81 -16.84
CA PRO A 206 3.47 -3.13 -17.35
C PRO A 206 3.70 -4.25 -16.34
N ALA A 207 4.75 -4.17 -15.52
CA ALA A 207 5.04 -5.19 -14.52
C ALA A 207 3.99 -5.20 -13.39
N TYR A 208 3.55 -4.02 -12.93
CA TYR A 208 2.48 -3.90 -11.94
C TYR A 208 1.15 -4.41 -12.50
N LEU A 209 0.77 -3.97 -13.71
CA LEU A 209 -0.49 -4.40 -14.34
C LEU A 209 -0.51 -5.91 -14.59
N LEU A 210 0.59 -6.49 -15.11
CA LEU A 210 0.70 -7.93 -15.31
C LEU A 210 0.62 -8.70 -13.99
N GLY A 211 1.30 -8.23 -12.95
CA GLY A 211 1.24 -8.84 -11.62
C GLY A 211 -0.18 -8.85 -11.07
N GLN A 212 -0.84 -7.68 -11.04
CA GLN A 212 -2.22 -7.53 -10.57
C GLN A 212 -3.20 -8.37 -11.40
N PHE A 213 -3.08 -8.35 -12.73
CA PHE A 213 -3.97 -9.10 -13.61
C PHE A 213 -3.81 -10.60 -13.42
N LEU A 214 -2.56 -11.08 -13.33
CA LEU A 214 -2.26 -12.48 -13.08
C LEU A 214 -2.79 -12.93 -11.71
N GLY A 215 -2.55 -12.16 -10.65
CA GLY A 215 -3.04 -12.47 -9.32
C GLY A 215 -4.56 -12.59 -9.25
N SER A 216 -5.27 -11.64 -9.87
CA SER A 216 -6.73 -11.61 -9.92
C SER A 216 -7.33 -12.74 -10.77
N PHE A 217 -6.73 -13.02 -11.94
CA PHE A 217 -7.12 -14.14 -12.80
C PHE A 217 -6.94 -15.48 -12.09
N LEU A 218 -5.79 -15.71 -11.46
CA LEU A 218 -5.51 -16.94 -10.72
C LEU A 218 -6.43 -17.09 -9.51
N ALA A 219 -6.76 -16.01 -8.81
CA ALA A 219 -7.73 -16.05 -7.72
C ALA A 219 -9.13 -16.46 -8.19
N ALA A 220 -9.58 -15.92 -9.33
CA ALA A 220 -10.85 -16.34 -9.94
C ALA A 220 -10.84 -17.84 -10.30
N ALA A 221 -9.74 -18.34 -10.88
CA ALA A 221 -9.57 -19.76 -11.17
C ALA A 221 -9.59 -20.63 -9.89
N THR A 222 -8.91 -20.20 -8.83
CA THR A 222 -8.90 -20.91 -7.54
C THR A 222 -10.30 -20.96 -6.93
N VAL A 223 -11.03 -19.85 -6.91
CA VAL A 223 -12.39 -19.80 -6.35
C VAL A 223 -13.35 -20.63 -7.20
N PHE A 224 -13.24 -20.58 -8.53
CA PHE A 224 -14.01 -21.45 -9.41
C PHE A 224 -13.77 -22.93 -9.13
N GLY A 225 -12.50 -23.34 -8.98
CA GLY A 225 -12.16 -24.73 -8.62
C GLY A 225 -12.65 -25.13 -7.23
N THR A 226 -12.55 -24.24 -6.25
CA THR A 226 -12.98 -24.48 -4.86
C THR A 226 -14.50 -24.66 -4.75
N TYR A 227 -15.26 -23.87 -5.51
CA TYR A 227 -16.73 -23.90 -5.48
C TYR A 227 -17.33 -24.68 -6.66
N TYR A 228 -16.54 -25.41 -7.44
CA TYR A 228 -16.99 -26.01 -8.71
C TYR A 228 -18.24 -26.89 -8.55
N ASP A 229 -18.25 -27.80 -7.57
CA ASP A 229 -19.38 -28.70 -7.33
C ASP A 229 -20.65 -27.93 -6.96
N THR A 230 -20.51 -26.93 -6.09
CA THR A 230 -21.64 -26.07 -5.69
C THR A 230 -22.13 -25.15 -6.81
N LEU A 231 -21.22 -24.64 -7.65
CA LEU A 231 -21.55 -23.89 -8.86
C LEU A 231 -22.33 -24.76 -9.84
N TYR A 232 -21.86 -25.99 -10.07
CA TYR A 232 -22.48 -26.92 -10.98
C TYR A 232 -23.88 -27.33 -10.48
N ASP A 233 -24.03 -27.63 -9.19
CA ASP A 233 -25.33 -27.97 -8.62
C ASP A 233 -26.31 -26.78 -8.63
N TYR A 234 -25.83 -25.57 -8.35
CA TYR A 234 -26.66 -24.36 -8.36
C TYR A 234 -27.18 -24.02 -9.75
N THR A 235 -26.32 -24.14 -10.76
CA THR A 235 -26.61 -23.77 -12.16
C THR A 235 -27.14 -24.92 -13.02
N LYS A 236 -27.12 -26.15 -12.48
CA LYS A 236 -27.39 -27.40 -13.23
C LYS A 236 -26.53 -27.53 -14.49
N GLY A 237 -25.30 -27.03 -14.42
CA GLY A 237 -24.32 -27.04 -15.51
C GLY A 237 -24.47 -25.93 -16.55
N ASN A 238 -25.42 -24.99 -16.38
CA ASN A 238 -25.60 -23.86 -17.30
C ASN A 238 -25.13 -22.53 -16.70
N PHE A 239 -23.91 -22.12 -17.04
CA PHE A 239 -23.30 -20.90 -16.55
C PHE A 239 -23.82 -19.65 -17.28
N THR A 240 -24.71 -18.89 -16.63
CA THR A 240 -25.34 -17.69 -17.20
C THR A 240 -24.87 -16.40 -16.53
N VAL A 241 -24.89 -15.32 -17.30
CA VAL A 241 -24.49 -13.97 -16.85
C VAL A 241 -25.67 -13.18 -16.28
N THR A 242 -26.87 -13.38 -16.83
CA THR A 242 -28.10 -12.72 -16.42
C THR A 242 -29.19 -13.74 -16.15
N GLY A 243 -30.13 -13.39 -15.27
CA GLY A 243 -31.25 -14.25 -14.90
C GLY A 243 -31.19 -14.71 -13.43
N PRO A 244 -32.17 -15.53 -12.99
CA PRO A 244 -32.32 -15.90 -11.58
C PRO A 244 -31.20 -16.81 -11.06
N THR A 245 -30.55 -17.56 -11.95
CA THR A 245 -29.43 -18.46 -11.63
C THR A 245 -28.09 -17.93 -12.10
N ALA A 246 -28.00 -16.63 -12.38
CA ALA A 246 -26.77 -16.00 -12.86
C ALA A 246 -25.66 -16.04 -11.80
N THR A 247 -24.47 -16.45 -12.23
CA THR A 247 -23.31 -16.67 -11.34
C THR A 247 -22.08 -15.87 -11.76
N ALA A 248 -22.12 -15.18 -12.91
CA ALA A 248 -20.99 -14.36 -13.38
C ALA A 248 -20.63 -13.22 -12.41
N SER A 249 -21.63 -12.72 -11.66
CA SER A 249 -21.47 -11.66 -10.65
C SER A 249 -20.60 -12.06 -9.46
N ILE A 250 -20.33 -13.36 -9.29
CA ILE A 250 -19.38 -13.86 -8.30
C ILE A 250 -17.98 -13.34 -8.59
N PHE A 251 -17.59 -13.29 -9.87
CA PHE A 251 -16.22 -13.02 -10.30
C PHE A 251 -16.00 -11.54 -10.67
N SER A 252 -16.94 -10.96 -11.42
CA SER A 252 -16.85 -9.58 -11.93
C SER A 252 -18.13 -8.81 -11.63
N THR A 253 -18.06 -7.49 -11.66
CA THR A 253 -19.23 -6.67 -11.34
C THR A 253 -20.12 -6.48 -12.56
N TYR A 254 -21.41 -6.33 -12.29
CA TYR A 254 -22.44 -6.01 -13.27
C TYR A 254 -23.36 -4.94 -12.67
N PRO A 255 -23.91 -4.04 -13.49
CA PRO A 255 -24.75 -2.97 -13.00
C PRO A 255 -26.08 -3.55 -12.52
N HIS A 256 -26.65 -2.94 -11.48
CA HIS A 256 -28.00 -3.28 -11.05
C HIS A 256 -29.01 -3.01 -12.19
N PRO A 257 -30.07 -3.81 -12.37
CA PRO A 257 -31.02 -3.64 -13.48
C PRO A 257 -31.66 -2.25 -13.60
N CYS A 258 -31.84 -1.56 -12.48
CA CYS A 258 -32.40 -0.20 -12.44
C CYS A 258 -31.36 0.91 -12.70
N THR A 259 -30.08 0.59 -12.85
CA THR A 259 -29.01 1.57 -12.96
C THR A 259 -28.69 1.87 -14.43
N SER A 260 -28.80 3.14 -14.81
CA SER A 260 -28.39 3.59 -16.14
C SER A 260 -26.87 3.53 -16.31
N LEU A 261 -26.39 3.46 -17.56
CA LEU A 261 -24.96 3.42 -17.87
C LEU A 261 -24.20 4.63 -17.30
N LEU A 262 -24.79 5.84 -17.42
CA LEU A 262 -24.23 7.07 -16.86
C LEU A 262 -24.24 7.06 -15.33
N GLY A 263 -25.33 6.58 -14.71
CA GLY A 263 -25.42 6.45 -13.26
C GLY A 263 -24.39 5.46 -12.70
N GLY A 264 -24.17 4.35 -13.40
CA GLY A 264 -23.14 3.36 -13.05
C GLY A 264 -21.73 3.93 -13.21
N PHE A 265 -21.46 4.66 -14.30
CA PHE A 265 -20.19 5.36 -14.48
C PHE A 265 -19.92 6.35 -13.34
N PHE A 266 -20.91 7.17 -12.98
CA PHE A 266 -20.77 8.13 -11.88
C PHE A 266 -20.56 7.44 -10.53
N ALA A 267 -21.23 6.32 -10.28
CA ALA A 267 -21.06 5.54 -9.05
C ALA A 267 -19.62 5.00 -8.92
N GLU A 268 -19.09 4.36 -9.96
CA GLU A 268 -17.70 3.85 -9.98
C GLU A 268 -16.67 4.98 -9.88
N PHE A 269 -16.92 6.08 -10.60
CA PHE A 269 -16.09 7.28 -10.53
C PHE A 269 -16.03 7.83 -9.11
N MET A 270 -17.18 8.10 -8.48
CA MET A 270 -17.23 8.69 -7.15
C MET A 270 -16.69 7.76 -6.06
N ALA A 271 -16.99 6.46 -6.14
CA ALA A 271 -16.44 5.48 -5.21
C ALA A 271 -14.90 5.46 -5.29
N THR A 272 -14.33 5.59 -6.49
CA THR A 272 -12.87 5.61 -6.66
C THR A 272 -12.25 6.95 -6.25
N VAL A 273 -12.95 8.07 -6.40
CA VAL A 273 -12.53 9.36 -5.84
C VAL A 273 -12.40 9.24 -4.31
N MET A 274 -13.40 8.68 -3.64
CA MET A 274 -13.37 8.46 -2.19
C MET A 274 -12.27 7.47 -1.77
N LEU A 275 -12.08 6.39 -2.54
CA LEU A 275 -11.01 5.42 -2.31
C LEU A 275 -9.65 6.12 -2.31
N LEU A 276 -9.31 6.86 -3.37
CA LEU A 276 -7.98 7.43 -3.46
C LEU A 276 -7.78 8.59 -2.48
N LEU A 277 -8.79 9.42 -2.27
CA LEU A 277 -8.75 10.46 -1.25
C LEU A 277 -8.48 9.85 0.14
N GLY A 278 -9.21 8.80 0.51
CA GLY A 278 -9.01 8.10 1.78
C GLY A 278 -7.63 7.45 1.90
N ILE A 279 -7.14 6.78 0.85
CA ILE A 279 -5.79 6.20 0.84
C ILE A 279 -4.72 7.27 1.07
N LEU A 280 -4.80 8.39 0.36
CA LEU A 280 -3.84 9.50 0.49
C LEU A 280 -3.91 10.12 1.89
N VAL A 281 -5.10 10.30 2.46
CA VAL A 281 -5.29 10.81 3.82
C VAL A 281 -4.72 9.87 4.89
N ILE A 282 -4.89 8.55 4.73
CA ILE A 282 -4.40 7.54 5.68
C ILE A 282 -2.87 7.42 5.64
N HIS A 283 -2.28 7.54 4.45
CA HIS A 283 -0.84 7.32 4.25
C HIS A 283 -0.01 8.62 4.36
N ASP A 284 -0.65 9.78 4.44
CA ASP A 284 0.03 11.05 4.64
C ASP A 284 0.48 11.25 6.09
N GLU A 285 1.78 11.08 6.31
CA GLU A 285 2.43 11.33 7.60
C GLU A 285 2.40 12.80 8.02
N LYS A 286 2.14 13.76 7.10
CA LYS A 286 2.00 15.18 7.45
C LYS A 286 0.65 15.49 8.09
N ASN A 287 -0.35 14.66 7.86
CA ASN A 287 -1.70 14.82 8.40
C ASN A 287 -1.77 14.21 9.82
N ASN A 288 -2.99 14.01 10.35
CA ASN A 288 -3.21 13.15 11.50
C ASN A 288 -2.88 11.68 11.14
N GLY A 289 -1.58 11.38 11.09
CA GLY A 289 -1.05 10.15 10.55
C GLY A 289 -1.54 8.92 11.33
N ALA A 290 -1.90 7.88 10.58
CA ALA A 290 -2.21 6.59 11.18
C ALA A 290 -1.00 6.03 11.94
N LEU A 291 -1.26 5.25 13.00
CA LEU A 291 -0.21 4.54 13.71
C LEU A 291 0.57 3.65 12.73
N LYS A 292 1.90 3.61 12.88
CA LYS A 292 2.76 2.80 12.00
C LYS A 292 2.29 1.34 12.01
N GLY A 293 2.01 0.81 10.82
CA GLY A 293 1.51 -0.55 10.63
C GLY A 293 -0.01 -0.69 10.58
N THR A 294 -0.80 0.30 11.02
CA THR A 294 -2.29 0.23 10.96
C THR A 294 -2.86 0.75 9.64
N GLN A 295 -2.04 1.35 8.78
CA GLN A 295 -2.44 1.89 7.47
C GLN A 295 -3.16 0.86 6.59
N ALA A 296 -2.68 -0.39 6.58
CA ALA A 296 -3.30 -1.48 5.84
C ALA A 296 -4.73 -1.79 6.35
N LEU A 297 -4.91 -1.83 7.68
CA LEU A 297 -6.20 -2.07 8.31
C LEU A 297 -7.18 -0.93 8.01
N LEU A 298 -6.74 0.32 8.15
CA LEU A 298 -7.58 1.48 7.84
C LEU A 298 -7.98 1.52 6.36
N THR A 299 -7.09 1.08 5.46
CA THR A 299 -7.41 0.97 4.03
C THR A 299 -8.45 -0.13 3.77
N GLY A 300 -8.39 -1.25 4.50
CA GLY A 300 -9.43 -2.27 4.46
C GLY A 300 -10.79 -1.78 4.98
N ILE A 301 -10.79 -1.04 6.09
CA ILE A 301 -11.99 -0.40 6.65
C ILE A 301 -12.58 0.63 5.67
N LEU A 302 -11.72 1.38 4.98
CA LEU A 302 -12.15 2.31 3.93
C LEU A 302 -12.88 1.57 2.79
N VAL A 303 -12.33 0.46 2.30
CA VAL A 303 -12.98 -0.34 1.24
C VAL A 303 -14.30 -0.96 1.74
N LEU A 304 -14.32 -1.47 2.97
CA LEU A 304 -15.56 -1.93 3.62
C LEU A 304 -16.63 -0.82 3.65
N GLY A 305 -16.25 0.40 4.06
CA GLY A 305 -17.15 1.55 4.12
C GLY A 305 -17.68 1.94 2.74
N ILE A 306 -16.84 1.94 1.70
CA ILE A 306 -17.24 2.21 0.32
C ILE A 306 -18.25 1.17 -0.17
N GLY A 307 -17.99 -0.11 0.09
CA GLY A 307 -18.89 -1.17 -0.32
C GLY A 307 -20.25 -1.11 0.37
N LEU A 308 -20.29 -0.78 1.67
CA LEU A 308 -21.53 -0.57 2.41
C LEU A 308 -22.29 0.70 1.98
N GLY A 309 -21.58 1.79 1.67
CA GLY A 309 -22.21 3.07 1.36
C GLY A 309 -22.55 3.29 -0.13
N MET A 310 -21.78 2.69 -1.04
CA MET A 310 -21.82 3.01 -2.48
C MET A 310 -21.90 1.78 -3.38
N GLY A 311 -21.97 0.58 -2.82
CA GLY A 311 -21.85 -0.65 -3.59
C GLY A 311 -23.12 -1.17 -4.27
N MET A 312 -24.32 -0.73 -3.85
CA MET A 312 -25.59 -1.28 -4.35
C MET A 312 -25.78 -1.14 -5.87
N ASN A 313 -25.33 -0.02 -6.46
CA ASN A 313 -25.60 0.29 -7.87
C ASN A 313 -24.78 -0.57 -8.84
N THR A 314 -23.52 -0.86 -8.50
CA THR A 314 -22.55 -1.43 -9.45
C THR A 314 -21.63 -2.49 -8.85
N GLY A 315 -21.73 -2.77 -7.54
CA GLY A 315 -20.83 -3.69 -6.84
C GLY A 315 -19.44 -3.13 -6.55
N TYR A 316 -19.28 -1.79 -6.58
CA TYR A 316 -18.05 -1.04 -6.23
C TYR A 316 -16.78 -1.67 -6.82
N ALA A 317 -16.70 -1.77 -8.15
CA ALA A 317 -15.56 -2.38 -8.81
C ALA A 317 -14.25 -1.68 -8.43
N ILE A 318 -14.22 -0.33 -8.47
CA ILE A 318 -13.17 0.62 -8.01
C ILE A 318 -11.71 0.32 -8.42
N ASN A 319 -11.50 -0.74 -9.18
CA ASN A 319 -10.22 -1.34 -9.49
C ASN A 319 -10.33 -2.15 -10.79
N PRO A 320 -9.69 -1.69 -11.89
CA PRO A 320 -9.72 -2.42 -13.15
C PRO A 320 -9.17 -3.85 -13.04
N SER A 321 -8.17 -4.08 -12.17
CA SER A 321 -7.57 -5.39 -11.92
C SER A 321 -8.50 -6.34 -11.15
N ARG A 322 -9.52 -5.82 -10.44
CA ARG A 322 -10.52 -6.61 -9.71
C ARG A 322 -11.66 -7.09 -10.61
N ASP A 323 -11.85 -6.45 -11.76
CA ASP A 323 -12.99 -6.71 -12.65
C ASP A 323 -12.60 -7.40 -13.95
N LEU A 324 -11.65 -6.83 -14.69
CA LEU A 324 -11.34 -7.28 -16.05
C LEU A 324 -10.69 -8.68 -16.09
N PRO A 325 -9.70 -9.02 -15.25
CA PRO A 325 -9.08 -10.36 -15.28
C PRO A 325 -10.06 -11.50 -14.89
N PRO A 326 -10.88 -11.39 -13.83
CA PRO A 326 -11.92 -12.39 -13.55
C PRO A 326 -13.00 -12.46 -14.64
N ARG A 327 -13.25 -11.35 -15.36
CA ARG A 327 -14.19 -11.32 -16.50
C ARG A 327 -13.64 -12.13 -17.68
N ILE A 328 -12.35 -11.97 -17.95
CA ILE A 328 -11.65 -12.78 -18.95
C ILE A 328 -11.66 -14.26 -18.53
N PHE A 329 -11.43 -14.56 -17.25
CA PHE A 329 -11.51 -15.92 -16.73
C PHE A 329 -12.90 -16.53 -16.96
N THR A 330 -13.97 -15.85 -16.56
CA THR A 330 -15.35 -16.37 -16.74
C THR A 330 -15.74 -16.54 -18.20
N ALA A 331 -15.26 -15.68 -19.10
CA ALA A 331 -15.43 -15.87 -20.54
C ALA A 331 -14.85 -17.22 -21.02
N ILE A 332 -13.66 -17.59 -20.51
CA ILE A 332 -12.96 -18.83 -20.84
C ILE A 332 -13.59 -20.04 -20.14
N ALA A 333 -14.06 -19.86 -18.90
CA ALA A 333 -14.52 -20.94 -18.03
C ALA A 333 -15.96 -21.43 -18.30
N GLY A 334 -16.68 -20.83 -19.24
CA GLY A 334 -17.96 -21.35 -19.73
C GLY A 334 -19.13 -20.36 -19.76
N TRP A 335 -18.98 -19.13 -19.24
CA TRP A 335 -20.02 -18.09 -19.36
C TRP A 335 -20.05 -17.44 -20.75
N GLY A 336 -19.01 -17.67 -21.57
CA GLY A 336 -18.94 -17.17 -22.94
C GLY A 336 -18.74 -15.66 -23.04
N VAL A 337 -19.01 -15.12 -24.24
CA VAL A 337 -18.80 -13.69 -24.55
C VAL A 337 -19.81 -12.76 -23.87
N ASP A 338 -20.89 -13.32 -23.32
CA ASP A 338 -21.96 -12.57 -22.68
C ASP A 338 -21.47 -11.75 -21.48
N VAL A 339 -20.36 -12.14 -20.87
CA VAL A 339 -19.71 -11.39 -19.78
C VAL A 339 -19.23 -10.00 -20.23
N PHE A 340 -19.05 -9.77 -21.53
CA PHE A 340 -18.68 -8.48 -22.10
C PHE A 340 -19.85 -7.72 -22.71
N THR A 341 -20.98 -8.36 -23.01
CA THR A 341 -22.15 -7.72 -23.62
C THR A 341 -23.21 -7.32 -22.58
N ALA A 342 -23.27 -8.03 -21.46
CA ALA A 342 -24.21 -7.75 -20.38
C ALA A 342 -24.12 -6.32 -19.84
N GLY A 343 -25.27 -5.75 -19.45
CA GLY A 343 -25.35 -4.40 -18.89
C GLY A 343 -25.00 -3.29 -19.89
N ASN A 344 -25.38 -3.45 -21.16
CA ASN A 344 -25.05 -2.54 -22.27
C ASN A 344 -23.54 -2.35 -22.45
N TYR A 345 -22.81 -3.47 -22.60
CA TYR A 345 -21.36 -3.49 -22.69
C TYR A 345 -20.67 -2.92 -21.44
N TRP A 346 -21.06 -3.37 -20.25
CA TRP A 346 -20.61 -2.80 -18.98
C TRP A 346 -19.09 -2.81 -18.76
N TRP A 347 -18.37 -3.78 -19.33
CA TRP A 347 -16.96 -4.09 -19.04
C TRP A 347 -15.99 -2.90 -19.06
N TRP A 348 -16.24 -1.88 -19.89
CA TRP A 348 -15.32 -0.74 -20.02
C TRP A 348 -15.47 0.28 -18.88
N ILE A 349 -16.60 0.29 -18.17
CA ILE A 349 -16.85 1.23 -17.07
C ILE A 349 -15.96 0.94 -15.86
N PRO A 350 -15.90 -0.30 -15.32
CA PRO A 350 -14.96 -0.67 -14.26
C PRO A 350 -13.48 -0.44 -14.60
N VAL A 351 -13.14 -0.24 -15.88
CA VAL A 351 -11.78 0.06 -16.32
C VAL A 351 -11.52 1.56 -16.37
N THR A 352 -12.40 2.32 -17.01
CA THR A 352 -12.19 3.75 -17.28
C THR A 352 -12.62 4.64 -16.12
N ALA A 353 -13.78 4.39 -15.51
CA ALA A 353 -14.32 5.23 -14.45
C ALA A 353 -13.42 5.25 -13.20
N PRO A 354 -12.87 4.11 -12.72
CA PRO A 354 -11.92 4.13 -11.62
C PRO A 354 -10.62 4.87 -11.94
N THR A 355 -10.10 4.73 -13.16
CA THR A 355 -8.87 5.44 -13.56
C THR A 355 -9.07 6.96 -13.52
N LEU A 356 -10.21 7.45 -14.01
CA LEU A 356 -10.55 8.88 -13.96
C LEU A 356 -10.85 9.35 -12.52
N GLY A 357 -11.58 8.54 -11.74
CA GLY A 357 -11.89 8.85 -10.34
C GLY A 357 -10.64 8.92 -9.47
N SER A 358 -9.67 8.02 -9.72
CA SER A 358 -8.36 8.04 -9.07
C SER A 358 -7.61 9.35 -9.37
N LEU A 359 -7.54 9.78 -10.63
CA LEU A 359 -6.88 11.05 -10.96
C LEU A 359 -7.53 12.26 -10.27
N VAL A 360 -8.86 12.32 -10.25
CA VAL A 360 -9.61 13.40 -9.60
C VAL A 360 -9.44 13.36 -8.08
N GLY A 361 -9.49 12.19 -7.45
CA GLY A 361 -9.24 12.04 -6.01
C GLY A 361 -7.85 12.52 -5.60
N SER A 362 -6.82 12.25 -6.41
CA SER A 362 -5.47 12.77 -6.21
C SER A 362 -5.41 14.29 -6.32
N LEU A 363 -6.10 14.86 -7.31
CA LEU A 363 -6.14 16.30 -7.52
C LEU A 363 -6.81 17.01 -6.35
N ILE A 364 -7.96 16.49 -5.89
CA ILE A 364 -8.68 17.02 -4.73
C ILE A 364 -7.79 16.98 -3.49
N TYR A 365 -7.15 15.84 -3.20
CA TYR A 365 -6.25 15.70 -2.07
C TYR A 365 -5.11 16.75 -2.13
N LYS A 366 -4.47 16.92 -3.29
CA LYS A 366 -3.38 17.91 -3.42
C LYS A 366 -3.86 19.34 -3.17
N LEU A 367 -4.97 19.73 -3.79
CA LEU A 367 -5.49 21.10 -3.72
C LEU A 367 -6.05 21.44 -2.33
N VAL A 368 -6.75 20.51 -1.71
CA VAL A 368 -7.51 20.77 -0.48
C VAL A 368 -6.71 20.43 0.77
N ILE A 369 -5.85 19.40 0.73
CA ILE A 369 -5.15 18.90 1.93
C ILE A 369 -3.65 19.22 1.85
N ASP A 370 -2.92 18.64 0.90
CA ASP A 370 -1.43 18.75 0.86
C ASP A 370 -0.95 20.22 0.81
N PHE A 371 -1.66 21.09 0.10
CA PHE A 371 -1.30 22.52 -0.01
C PHE A 371 -1.52 23.33 1.26
N HIS A 372 -2.43 22.90 2.12
CA HIS A 372 -2.73 23.56 3.39
C HIS A 372 -1.93 22.94 4.56
N ASN A 373 -1.39 21.74 4.35
CA ASN A 373 -0.67 20.99 5.37
C ASN A 373 0.84 21.23 5.27
N GLN A 374 1.25 22.46 5.58
CA GLN A 374 2.68 22.82 5.61
C GLN A 374 3.31 22.33 6.92
N SER A 375 4.34 21.51 6.82
CA SER A 375 5.16 21.11 7.98
C SER A 375 5.73 22.35 8.65
N VAL A 376 5.42 22.56 9.93
CA VAL A 376 6.08 23.58 10.75
C VAL A 376 7.59 23.34 10.65
N PRO A 377 8.40 24.32 10.20
CA PRO A 377 9.84 24.14 10.18
C PRO A 377 10.30 23.91 11.62
N GLU A 378 10.97 22.78 11.88
CA GLU A 378 11.67 22.55 13.14
C GLU A 378 12.59 23.75 13.40
N SER A 379 12.20 24.63 14.32
CA SER A 379 13.07 25.68 14.84
C SER A 379 14.22 24.96 15.53
N GLY A 380 15.40 25.02 14.91
CA GLY A 380 16.58 24.33 15.37
C GLY A 380 16.99 24.73 16.78
N ASN A 381 17.58 23.75 17.48
CA ASN A 381 18.54 23.94 18.58
C ASN A 381 18.38 25.25 19.38
N GLU A 382 17.53 25.22 20.40
CA GLU A 382 17.80 26.05 21.57
C GLU A 382 18.41 25.19 22.68
N LYS A 383 19.58 25.68 23.07
CA LYS A 383 20.52 25.16 24.04
C LYS A 383 19.86 25.04 25.42
N GLY A 384 20.45 24.17 26.24
CA GLY A 384 19.90 23.75 27.50
C GLY A 384 19.61 24.86 28.51
N GLN A 385 18.71 24.53 29.43
CA GLN A 385 18.65 25.13 30.76
C GLN A 385 18.25 24.06 31.78
N PRO A 386 18.76 24.20 33.02
CA PRO A 386 18.93 23.10 33.96
C PRO A 386 17.65 22.81 34.75
N ALA A 387 17.66 21.65 35.39
CA ALA A 387 16.67 21.21 36.37
C ALA A 387 16.34 22.32 37.37
N ILE A 388 15.05 22.61 37.52
CA ILE A 388 14.52 23.30 38.69
C ILE A 388 13.77 22.26 39.50
N GLU A 389 14.38 21.92 40.63
CA GLU A 389 13.77 21.31 41.81
C GLU A 389 12.44 22.00 42.15
N THR A 390 11.42 21.23 42.48
CA THR A 390 10.34 21.74 43.33
C THR A 390 9.95 20.66 44.31
N SER A 391 10.65 20.65 45.44
CA SER A 391 10.10 20.18 46.71
C SER A 391 9.12 21.22 47.25
N THR A 392 8.16 20.77 48.06
CA THR A 392 7.14 21.51 48.86
C THR A 392 6.06 22.24 48.04
N LEU A 393 4.75 22.02 48.22
CA LEU A 393 3.92 21.64 49.38
C LEU A 393 2.85 20.61 49.00
#